data_AF-A0A1X2IS96-F1
#
_entry.id   AF-A0A1X2IS96-F1
#
_cell.length_a   1.000
_cell.length_b   1.000
_cell.length_c   1.000
_cell.angle_alpha   90.00
_cell.angle_beta   90.00
_cell.angle_gamma   90.00
#
_symmetry.space_group_name_H-M   'P 1'
#
loop_
_entity.id
_entity.type
_entity.pdbx_description
1 polymer ?
#
loop_
_entity_poly.entity_id
_entity_poly.type
_entity_poly.pdbx_seq_one_letter_code
_entity_poly.pdbx_strand_id
1 'polypeptide(L)'
;MTSSKDQRRHIHGKFLQPEQRITTGSACCLEMSVEKVLTATLDLEYHHTSNSLIIHRYEIKGPKEDKPFWQDSKYNVFQKINMIAAKAFEEMTVLSAREALLNSLNWLSSYHHLFSEPCQRCHKRLQFDSPRYKHLPPVIRTWSHDKNNNTTNSSNSSPSLVSTNNESTISNRTDLGLPYHLRCYTGLNT
;
A
#
# COMPACT_ATOMS: atom_id res chain seq x y z
N MET A 1 35.82 6.67 13.92
CA MET A 1 34.48 7.08 14.42
C MET A 1 33.90 8.12 13.49
N THR A 2 33.05 7.72 12.55
CA THR A 2 32.25 8.65 11.74
C THR A 2 30.92 7.99 11.37
N SER A 3 29.91 8.35 12.15
CA SER A 3 28.49 8.48 11.83
C SER A 3 27.86 7.46 10.89
N SER A 4 27.20 6.47 11.49
CA SER A 4 26.02 5.82 10.93
C SER A 4 25.01 6.91 10.53
N LYS A 5 24.96 7.25 9.24
CA LYS A 5 23.94 8.16 8.70
C LYS A 5 22.62 7.41 8.69
N ASP A 6 21.93 7.50 9.82
CA ASP A 6 20.49 7.73 9.94
C ASP A 6 19.72 7.31 8.68
N GLN A 7 19.41 6.01 8.60
CA GLN A 7 18.46 5.48 7.65
C GLN A 7 17.07 5.99 8.06
N ARG A 8 16.81 7.26 7.73
CA ARG A 8 15.57 7.95 8.08
C ARG A 8 14.42 7.11 7.56
N ARG A 9 13.61 6.60 8.49
CA ARG A 9 12.37 5.93 8.15
C ARG A 9 11.53 6.93 7.36
N HIS A 10 11.27 6.63 6.09
CA HIS A 10 10.48 7.50 5.20
C HIS A 10 8.98 7.53 5.53
N ILE A 11 8.61 6.94 6.67
CA ILE A 11 7.24 6.81 7.14
C ILE A 11 7.19 7.32 8.58
N HIS A 12 6.24 8.22 8.84
CA HIS A 12 5.93 8.73 10.16
C HIS A 12 4.48 8.39 10.48
N GLY A 13 4.21 7.97 11.72
CA GLY A 13 2.85 7.68 12.18
C GLY A 13 2.57 8.38 13.50
N LYS A 14 1.35 8.87 13.69
CA LYS A 14 0.87 9.42 14.96
C LYS A 14 -0.61 9.09 15.16
N PHE A 15 -1.02 8.93 16.40
CA PHE A 15 -2.44 8.83 16.74
C PHE A 15 -3.07 10.21 16.71
N LEU A 16 -4.08 10.41 15.88
CA LEU A 16 -4.97 11.58 15.95
C LEU A 16 -5.95 11.44 17.10
N GLN A 17 -6.37 10.20 17.36
CA GLN A 17 -7.12 9.83 18.55
C GLN A 17 -6.44 8.60 19.16
N PRO A 18 -6.09 8.63 20.45
CA PRO A 18 -5.50 7.48 21.13
C PRO A 18 -6.49 6.32 21.14
N GLU A 19 -5.98 5.12 21.41
CA GLU A 19 -6.81 3.93 21.54
C GLU A 19 -7.83 4.09 22.67
N GLN A 20 -9.10 3.92 22.33
CA GLN A 20 -10.24 3.97 23.24
C GLN A 20 -10.91 2.60 23.29
N ARG A 21 -11.31 2.16 24.49
CA ARG A 21 -12.08 0.93 24.62
C ARG A 21 -13.51 1.15 24.14
N ILE A 22 -14.01 0.21 23.37
CA ILE A 22 -15.40 0.10 22.94
C ILE A 22 -15.99 -1.21 23.48
N THR A 23 -17.27 -1.44 23.25
CA THR A 23 -18.00 -2.61 23.77
C THR A 23 -17.37 -3.95 23.38
N THR A 24 -16.85 -4.04 22.17
CA THR A 24 -16.35 -5.27 21.55
C THR A 24 -14.82 -5.32 21.40
N GLY A 25 -14.12 -4.25 21.78
CA GLY A 25 -12.67 -4.17 21.69
C GLY A 25 -12.14 -2.75 21.86
N SER A 26 -11.41 -2.25 20.88
CA SER A 26 -10.85 -0.90 20.91
C SER A 26 -10.92 -0.20 19.55
N ALA A 27 -10.90 1.13 19.57
CA ALA A 27 -10.88 1.96 18.37
C ALA A 27 -9.82 3.05 18.49
N CYS A 28 -9.20 3.41 17.37
CA CYS A 28 -8.24 4.52 17.31
C CYS A 28 -8.25 5.18 15.94
N CYS A 29 -7.70 6.40 15.86
CA CYS A 29 -7.48 7.09 14.59
C CYS A 29 -5.98 7.30 14.39
N LEU A 30 -5.44 6.76 13.30
CA LEU A 30 -4.03 6.81 12.94
C LEU A 30 -3.82 7.72 11.73
N GLU A 31 -2.91 8.69 11.84
CA GLU A 31 -2.35 9.39 10.69
C GLU A 31 -0.96 8.82 10.38
N MET A 32 -0.75 8.46 9.12
CA MET A 32 0.52 8.00 8.57
C MET A 32 0.93 8.92 7.43
N SER A 33 2.18 9.38 7.44
CA SER A 33 2.78 10.16 6.36
C SER A 33 3.92 9.38 5.71
N VAL A 34 3.87 9.24 4.40
CA VAL A 34 4.99 8.80 3.58
C VAL A 34 5.69 10.04 3.05
N GLU A 35 6.95 10.22 3.42
CA GLU A 35 7.70 11.47 3.28
C GLU A 35 7.54 12.07 1.87
N LYS A 36 6.98 13.29 1.80
CA LYS A 36 6.75 14.06 0.55
C LYS A 36 5.88 13.39 -0.51
N VAL A 37 5.29 12.22 -0.23
CA VAL A 37 4.42 11.50 -1.19
C VAL A 37 2.96 11.63 -0.83
N LEU A 38 2.56 11.14 0.35
CA LEU A 38 1.16 11.09 0.77
C LEU A 38 1.00 11.15 2.28
N THR A 39 -0.21 11.48 2.71
CA THR A 39 -0.69 11.32 4.07
C THR A 39 -1.96 10.49 4.04
N ALA A 40 -2.04 9.48 4.89
CA ALA A 40 -3.15 8.57 5.05
C ALA A 40 -3.71 8.69 6.48
N THR A 41 -5.00 8.94 6.61
CA THR A 41 -5.72 8.85 7.89
C THR A 41 -6.56 7.58 7.88
N LEU A 42 -6.52 6.80 8.95
CA LEU A 42 -7.25 5.54 9.10
C LEU A 42 -8.03 5.54 10.42
N ASP A 43 -9.34 5.32 10.34
CA ASP A 43 -10.18 5.02 11.50
C ASP A 43 -10.24 3.50 11.67
N LEU A 44 -9.63 3.02 12.75
CA LEU A 44 -9.41 1.60 13.02
C LEU A 44 -10.31 1.13 14.16
N GLU A 45 -10.91 -0.04 13.99
CA GLU A 45 -11.58 -0.80 15.04
C GLU A 45 -10.95 -2.19 15.18
N TYR A 46 -10.49 -2.51 16.38
CA TYR A 46 -10.00 -3.83 16.76
C TYR A 46 -11.06 -4.57 17.58
N HIS A 47 -11.45 -5.75 17.11
CA HIS A 47 -12.41 -6.61 17.80
C HIS A 47 -11.65 -7.73 18.55
N HIS A 48 -11.75 -7.75 19.88
CA HIS A 48 -10.91 -8.61 20.72
C HIS A 48 -11.22 -10.10 20.52
N THR A 49 -12.49 -10.46 20.50
CA THR A 49 -12.93 -11.88 20.48
C THR A 49 -12.57 -12.59 19.17
N SER A 50 -12.70 -11.88 18.04
CA SER A 50 -12.39 -12.42 16.72
C SER A 50 -10.95 -12.16 16.29
N ASN A 51 -10.20 -11.36 17.06
CA ASN A 51 -8.89 -10.87 16.69
C ASN A 51 -8.86 -10.25 15.27
N SER A 52 -9.88 -9.46 14.92
CA SER A 52 -10.01 -8.83 13.60
C SER A 52 -9.83 -7.32 13.67
N LEU A 53 -9.27 -6.74 12.62
CA LEU A 53 -9.14 -5.29 12.45
C LEU A 53 -10.02 -4.83 11.28
N ILE A 54 -10.80 -3.78 11.51
CA ILE A 54 -11.64 -3.15 10.49
C ILE A 54 -11.14 -1.71 10.30
N ILE A 55 -10.97 -1.32 9.03
CA ILE A 55 -10.72 0.07 8.64
C ILE A 55 -12.07 0.65 8.24
N HIS A 56 -12.75 1.35 9.15
CA HIS A 56 -14.08 1.91 8.90
C HIS A 56 -14.04 3.00 7.85
N ARG A 57 -13.02 3.86 7.96
CA ARG A 57 -12.85 5.03 7.13
C ARG A 57 -11.37 5.25 6.88
N TYR A 58 -11.07 5.76 5.70
CA TYR A 58 -9.72 6.17 5.37
C TYR A 58 -9.75 7.39 4.44
N GLU A 59 -8.66 8.14 4.46
CA GLU A 59 -8.42 9.26 3.56
C GLU A 59 -6.95 9.26 3.16
N ILE A 60 -6.67 9.15 1.85
CA ILE A 60 -5.31 9.29 1.31
C ILE A 60 -5.23 10.58 0.50
N LYS A 61 -4.28 11.46 0.83
CA LYS A 61 -4.13 12.78 0.21
C LYS A 61 -2.69 13.23 0.07
N GLY A 62 -2.47 14.32 -0.67
CA GLY A 62 -1.15 14.91 -0.80
C GLY A 62 -0.65 15.52 0.53
N PRO A 63 0.67 15.54 0.82
CA PRO A 63 1.20 16.03 2.10
C PRO A 63 0.90 17.50 2.43
N LYS A 64 0.59 18.30 1.40
CA LYS A 64 0.25 19.73 1.51
C LYS A 64 -1.20 20.00 1.11
N GLU A 65 -2.00 18.96 1.00
CA GLU A 65 -3.40 19.09 0.64
C GLU A 65 -4.23 19.37 1.89
N ASP A 66 -4.66 20.62 2.04
CA ASP A 66 -5.65 21.00 3.05
C ASP A 66 -7.04 20.84 2.46
N LYS A 67 -7.78 19.87 2.99
CA LYS A 67 -9.17 19.56 2.62
C LYS A 67 -9.88 18.88 3.78
N PRO A 68 -11.21 19.06 3.90
CA PRO A 68 -11.99 18.28 4.82
C PRO A 68 -12.15 16.84 4.33
N PHE A 69 -12.41 15.91 5.26
CA PHE A 69 -12.43 14.47 4.97
C PHE A 69 -13.50 14.04 3.94
N TRP A 70 -14.59 14.80 3.81
CA TRP A 70 -15.72 14.46 2.93
C TRP A 70 -15.54 14.90 1.48
N GLN A 71 -14.49 15.67 1.19
CA GLN A 71 -14.18 16.08 -0.18
C GLN A 71 -13.17 15.12 -0.80
N ASP A 72 -13.28 14.86 -2.09
CA ASP A 72 -12.24 14.13 -2.81
C ASP A 72 -10.94 14.94 -2.88
N SER A 73 -9.81 14.25 -3.08
CA SER A 73 -8.56 14.93 -3.38
C SER A 73 -8.67 15.73 -4.67
N LYS A 74 -8.08 16.93 -4.73
CA LYS A 74 -7.97 17.69 -5.99
C LYS A 74 -6.99 17.09 -6.99
N TYR A 75 -6.19 16.11 -6.56
CA TYR A 75 -5.21 15.44 -7.40
C TYR A 75 -5.71 14.05 -7.83
N ASN A 76 -5.80 13.84 -9.14
CA ASN A 76 -6.28 12.59 -9.74
C ASN A 76 -5.55 11.34 -9.23
N VAL A 77 -4.25 11.45 -8.92
CA VAL A 77 -3.45 10.33 -8.39
C VAL A 77 -3.99 9.84 -7.04
N PHE A 78 -4.33 10.75 -6.12
CA PHE A 78 -4.83 10.36 -4.80
C PHE A 78 -6.30 9.93 -4.86
N GLN A 79 -7.12 10.54 -5.73
CA GLN A 79 -8.46 9.99 -6.00
C GLN A 79 -8.38 8.52 -6.44
N LYS A 80 -7.46 8.20 -7.36
CA LYS A 80 -7.26 6.84 -7.85
C LYS A 80 -6.73 5.91 -6.76
N ILE A 81 -5.79 6.37 -5.93
CA ILE A 81 -5.26 5.57 -4.82
C ILE A 81 -6.35 5.27 -3.78
N ASN A 82 -7.21 6.23 -3.42
CA ASN A 82 -8.35 5.96 -2.51
C ASN A 82 -9.28 4.88 -3.08
N MET A 83 -9.59 4.95 -4.38
CA MET A 83 -10.41 3.93 -5.04
C MET A 83 -9.78 2.52 -4.95
N ILE A 84 -8.45 2.41 -5.11
CA ILE A 84 -7.73 1.14 -5.00
C ILE A 84 -7.63 0.67 -3.53
N ALA A 85 -7.47 1.61 -2.59
CA ALA A 85 -7.37 1.33 -1.16
C ALA A 85 -8.61 0.61 -0.62
N ALA A 86 -9.81 0.93 -1.13
CA ALA A 86 -11.05 0.23 -0.78
C ALA A 86 -10.88 -1.29 -0.91
N LYS A 87 -10.35 -1.73 -2.05
CA LYS A 87 -10.17 -3.15 -2.32
C LYS A 87 -9.04 -3.76 -1.52
N ALA A 88 -7.92 -3.04 -1.39
CA ALA A 88 -6.77 -3.50 -0.62
C ALA A 88 -7.12 -3.73 0.85
N PHE A 89 -7.85 -2.80 1.48
CA PHE A 89 -8.24 -2.93 2.89
C PHE A 89 -9.32 -3.99 3.11
N GLU A 90 -10.26 -4.15 2.18
CA GLU A 90 -11.23 -5.26 2.22
C GLU A 90 -10.51 -6.62 2.19
N GLU A 91 -9.49 -6.79 1.35
CA GLU A 91 -8.71 -8.03 1.30
C GLU A 91 -7.94 -8.31 2.60
N MET A 92 -7.63 -7.28 3.39
CA MET A 92 -6.89 -7.43 4.65
C MET A 92 -7.79 -7.77 5.85
N THR A 93 -9.11 -7.58 5.78
CA THR A 93 -10.02 -7.88 6.90
C THR A 93 -10.11 -9.37 7.21
N VAL A 94 -9.67 -10.25 6.31
CA VAL A 94 -9.64 -11.71 6.52
C VAL A 94 -8.44 -12.17 7.35
N LEU A 95 -7.46 -11.28 7.59
CA LEU A 95 -6.25 -11.58 8.36
C LEU A 95 -6.46 -11.33 9.86
N SER A 96 -5.53 -11.82 10.68
CA SER A 96 -5.48 -11.40 12.08
C SER A 96 -5.26 -9.90 12.19
N ALA A 97 -5.75 -9.27 13.27
CA ALA A 97 -5.70 -7.82 13.43
C ALA A 97 -4.27 -7.25 13.29
N ARG A 98 -3.28 -7.97 13.84
CA ARG A 98 -1.86 -7.59 13.74
C ARG A 98 -1.36 -7.63 12.29
N GLU A 99 -1.68 -8.70 11.56
CA GLU A 99 -1.29 -8.84 10.16
C GLU A 99 -2.01 -7.84 9.28
N ALA A 100 -3.31 -7.63 9.47
CA ALA A 100 -4.09 -6.63 8.76
C ALA A 100 -3.50 -5.23 8.92
N LEU A 101 -3.15 -4.83 10.16
CA LEU A 101 -2.50 -3.55 10.43
C LEU A 101 -1.13 -3.47 9.73
N LEU A 102 -0.27 -4.48 9.91
CA LEU A 102 1.07 -4.48 9.34
C LEU A 102 1.02 -4.39 7.80
N ASN A 103 0.12 -5.15 7.16
CA ASN A 103 -0.03 -5.17 5.72
C ASN A 103 -0.64 -3.87 5.19
N SER A 104 -1.58 -3.26 5.92
CA SER A 104 -2.12 -1.94 5.57
C SER A 104 -1.01 -0.88 5.58
N LEU A 105 -0.18 -0.87 6.62
CA LEU A 105 0.93 0.06 6.75
C LEU A 105 2.02 -0.20 5.70
N ASN A 106 2.34 -1.46 5.40
CA ASN A 106 3.30 -1.82 4.35
C ASN A 106 2.79 -1.44 2.96
N TRP A 107 1.51 -1.65 2.68
CA TRP A 107 0.89 -1.25 1.42
C TRP A 107 0.94 0.26 1.24
N LEU A 108 0.58 1.05 2.26
CA LEU A 108 0.74 2.50 2.23
C LEU A 108 2.21 2.93 2.06
N SER A 109 3.13 2.23 2.73
CA SER A 109 4.57 2.51 2.67
C SER A 109 5.18 2.25 1.30
N SER A 110 4.62 1.30 0.53
CA SER A 110 5.08 0.98 -0.82
C SER A 110 4.95 2.14 -1.82
N TYR A 111 4.19 3.19 -1.48
CA TYR A 111 4.08 4.40 -2.29
C TYR A 111 5.28 5.34 -2.15
N HIS A 112 6.29 5.06 -1.32
CA HIS A 112 7.44 5.94 -1.10
C HIS A 112 8.13 6.43 -2.39
N HIS A 113 8.13 5.64 -3.47
CA HIS A 113 8.67 6.04 -4.77
C HIS A 113 7.60 6.30 -5.85
N LEU A 114 6.35 6.60 -5.48
CA LEU A 114 5.20 6.75 -6.39
C LEU A 114 5.49 7.57 -7.65
N PHE A 115 6.19 8.70 -7.53
CA PHE A 115 6.46 9.61 -8.65
C PHE A 115 7.77 9.33 -9.40
N SER A 116 8.63 8.46 -8.88
CA SER A 116 9.95 8.15 -9.43
C SER A 116 10.08 6.73 -9.96
N GLU A 117 9.27 5.80 -9.46
CA GLU A 117 9.33 4.39 -9.79
C GLU A 117 8.62 4.09 -11.12
N PRO A 118 9.26 3.40 -12.07
CA PRO A 118 8.60 2.97 -13.29
C PRO A 118 7.65 1.80 -13.02
N CYS A 119 6.63 1.65 -13.86
CA CYS A 119 5.77 0.46 -13.86
C CYS A 119 6.59 -0.79 -14.19
N GLN A 120 6.38 -1.87 -13.43
CA GLN A 120 7.12 -3.12 -13.56
C GLN A 120 6.90 -3.81 -14.90
N ARG A 121 5.75 -3.56 -15.57
CA ARG A 121 5.42 -4.18 -16.86
C ARG A 121 5.84 -3.36 -18.07
N CYS A 122 5.52 -2.06 -18.10
CA CYS A 122 5.75 -1.22 -19.27
C CYS A 122 6.98 -0.32 -19.16
N HIS A 123 7.63 -0.30 -17.99
CA HIS A 123 8.80 0.52 -17.66
C HIS A 123 8.61 2.03 -17.81
N LYS A 124 7.38 2.50 -18.05
CA LYS A 124 7.03 3.93 -18.07
C LYS A 124 6.68 4.41 -16.66
N ARG A 125 6.94 5.69 -16.39
CA ARG A 125 6.49 6.34 -15.14
C ARG A 125 5.03 6.76 -15.25
N LEU A 126 4.64 7.47 -16.31
CA LEU A 126 3.25 7.90 -16.50
C LEU A 126 2.56 7.08 -17.59
N GLN A 127 1.28 6.79 -17.40
CA GLN A 127 0.41 6.20 -18.42
C GLN A 127 -0.95 6.87 -18.38
N PHE A 128 -1.55 7.06 -19.56
CA PHE A 128 -2.95 7.47 -19.65
C PHE A 128 -3.85 6.38 -19.07
N ASP A 129 -4.56 6.71 -17.98
CA ASP A 129 -5.51 5.84 -17.30
C ASP A 129 -6.90 5.97 -17.93
N SER A 130 -7.46 7.17 -17.96
CA SER A 130 -8.81 7.46 -18.47
C SER A 130 -9.04 8.97 -18.65
N PRO A 131 -10.12 9.43 -19.32
CA PRO A 131 -10.44 10.87 -19.41
C PRO A 131 -10.56 11.55 -18.04
N ARG A 132 -11.09 10.84 -17.03
CA ARG A 132 -11.24 11.34 -15.65
C ARG A 132 -9.88 11.52 -14.97
N TYR A 133 -9.05 10.50 -14.99
CA TYR A 133 -7.80 10.48 -14.22
C TYR A 133 -6.58 10.98 -15.00
N LYS A 134 -6.65 11.08 -16.33
CA LYS A 134 -5.59 11.47 -17.27
C LYS A 134 -4.35 10.59 -17.13
N HIS A 135 -3.16 11.18 -17.15
CA HIS A 135 -1.89 10.46 -17.00
C HIS A 135 -1.55 10.30 -15.52
N LEU A 136 -1.38 9.05 -15.08
CA LEU A 136 -1.06 8.70 -13.70
C LEU A 136 0.26 7.93 -13.59
N PRO A 137 0.96 8.03 -12.44
CA PRO A 137 2.04 7.12 -12.10
C PRO A 137 1.55 5.66 -11.94
N PRO A 138 2.43 4.67 -11.73
CA PRO A 138 2.00 3.32 -11.42
C PRO A 138 1.40 3.35 -10.01
N VAL A 139 0.07 3.38 -9.91
CA VAL A 139 -0.66 3.51 -8.64
C VAL A 139 -1.04 2.16 -8.02
N ILE A 140 -0.97 1.06 -8.78
CA ILE A 140 -1.19 -0.27 -8.22
C ILE A 140 0.08 -0.70 -7.50
N ARG A 141 -0.11 -1.29 -6.32
CA ARG A 141 0.93 -1.89 -5.49
C ARG A 141 0.46 -3.29 -5.15
N THR A 142 1.21 -4.30 -5.62
CA THR A 142 0.93 -5.69 -5.23
C THR A 142 1.32 -5.92 -3.78
N TRP A 143 0.99 -7.05 -3.19
CA TRP A 143 1.61 -7.46 -1.93
C TRP A 143 1.72 -8.97 -1.98
N SER A 144 2.90 -9.51 -1.66
CA SER A 144 3.05 -10.96 -1.55
C SER A 144 2.42 -11.36 -0.23
N HIS A 145 1.25 -11.98 -0.29
CA HIS A 145 0.87 -12.87 0.78
C HIS A 145 1.71 -14.12 0.56
N ASP A 146 2.87 -14.23 1.21
CA ASP A 146 3.67 -15.46 1.19
C ASP A 146 2.76 -16.59 1.68
N LYS A 147 2.22 -17.35 0.73
CA LYS A 147 1.57 -18.61 1.01
C LYS A 147 2.71 -19.59 1.24
N ASN A 148 3.18 -19.66 2.48
CA ASN A 148 3.99 -20.78 2.94
C ASN A 148 3.13 -22.05 2.91
N ASN A 149 2.93 -22.60 1.71
CA ASN A 149 2.41 -23.94 1.50
C ASN A 149 3.53 -24.74 0.83
N ASN A 150 4.34 -25.40 1.64
CA ASN A 150 4.95 -26.65 1.21
C ASN A 150 3.80 -27.58 0.80
N THR A 151 3.61 -27.86 -0.50
CA THR A 151 3.13 -29.13 -1.10
C THR A 151 3.06 -28.99 -2.63
N THR A 152 4.07 -29.57 -3.30
CA THR A 152 4.07 -30.29 -4.58
C THR A 152 3.04 -30.00 -5.70
N ASN A 153 3.58 -29.57 -6.85
CA ASN A 153 3.24 -29.86 -8.26
C ASN A 153 1.77 -30.07 -8.67
N SER A 154 1.24 -29.17 -9.52
CA SER A 154 0.94 -29.43 -10.95
C SER A 154 0.34 -28.20 -11.68
N SER A 155 1.09 -27.69 -12.66
CA SER A 155 0.69 -27.10 -13.95
C SER A 155 -0.65 -26.33 -14.10
N ASN A 156 -0.60 -25.00 -14.29
CA ASN A 156 -0.80 -24.34 -15.61
C ASN A 156 -0.80 -22.79 -15.57
N SER A 157 0.12 -22.21 -16.35
CA SER A 157 0.09 -20.92 -17.11
C SER A 157 -0.09 -19.55 -16.41
N SER A 158 1.04 -18.83 -16.25
CA SER A 158 1.25 -17.38 -16.52
C SER A 158 2.74 -17.01 -16.36
N PRO A 159 3.24 -15.90 -16.95
CA PRO A 159 4.55 -15.87 -17.61
C PRO A 159 5.74 -15.85 -16.64
N SER A 160 6.72 -16.66 -17.00
CA SER A 160 7.94 -16.97 -16.29
C SER A 160 8.95 -15.81 -16.28
N LEU A 161 9.40 -15.46 -15.08
CA LEU A 161 10.64 -14.73 -14.85
C LEU A 161 11.82 -15.67 -15.13
N VAL A 162 12.66 -15.30 -16.10
CA VAL A 162 13.98 -15.92 -16.30
C VAL A 162 14.83 -15.60 -15.08
N SER A 163 15.21 -16.65 -14.34
CA SER A 163 16.17 -16.59 -13.25
C SER A 163 17.55 -16.93 -13.79
N THR A 164 18.46 -15.95 -13.79
CA THR A 164 19.90 -16.21 -13.85
C THR A 164 20.46 -15.96 -12.46
N ASN A 165 20.86 -17.05 -11.81
CA ASN A 165 21.55 -17.07 -10.52
C ASN A 165 22.88 -16.33 -10.60
N ASN A 166 23.18 -15.50 -9.59
CA ASN A 166 24.49 -15.43 -8.95
C ASN A 166 24.41 -14.60 -7.65
N GLU A 167 24.61 -15.33 -6.54
CA GLU A 167 25.45 -14.98 -5.38
C GLU A 167 25.18 -13.68 -4.58
N SER A 168 24.67 -13.90 -3.36
CA SER A 168 25.11 -13.26 -2.12
C SER A 168 25.14 -11.73 -2.07
N THR A 169 23.97 -11.12 -1.86
CA THR A 169 23.88 -9.97 -0.95
C THR A 169 22.50 -9.96 -0.30
N ILE A 170 22.46 -10.24 1.00
CA ILE A 170 21.31 -9.98 1.86
C ILE A 170 21.08 -8.47 1.81
N SER A 171 20.23 -8.04 0.88
CA SER A 171 19.73 -6.68 0.81
C SER A 171 18.31 -6.72 1.36
N ASN A 172 18.13 -6.05 2.49
CA ASN A 172 16.87 -5.88 3.22
C ASN A 172 15.87 -5.04 2.40
N ARG A 173 15.43 -5.54 1.25
CA ARG A 173 14.20 -5.09 0.59
C ARG A 173 13.15 -6.12 0.98
N THR A 174 12.46 -5.86 2.09
CA THR A 174 11.08 -6.33 2.22
C THR A 174 10.37 -6.02 0.91
N ASP A 175 9.73 -7.01 0.30
CA ASP A 175 8.96 -6.96 -0.95
C ASP A 175 7.79 -5.95 -0.82
N LEU A 176 8.12 -4.66 -0.78
CA LEU A 176 7.16 -3.58 -0.87
C LEU A 176 6.55 -3.65 -2.27
N GLY A 177 5.23 -3.63 -2.30
CA GLY A 177 4.42 -3.94 -3.46
C GLY A 177 4.94 -3.47 -4.81
N LEU A 178 5.01 -4.39 -5.78
CA LEU A 178 5.48 -4.08 -7.11
C LEU A 178 4.57 -3.03 -7.78
N PRO A 179 5.16 -2.02 -8.44
CA PRO A 179 4.44 -0.90 -9.02
C PRO A 179 3.84 -1.23 -10.38
N TYR A 180 2.53 -1.06 -10.55
CA TYR A 180 1.89 -1.20 -11.85
C TYR A 180 0.96 -0.02 -12.16
N HIS A 181 0.85 0.33 -13.45
CA HIS A 181 -0.33 1.05 -13.91
C HIS A 181 -1.53 0.10 -13.90
N LEU A 182 -2.74 0.65 -13.77
CA LEU A 182 -3.97 -0.15 -13.73
C LEU A 182 -4.08 -1.09 -14.95
N ARG A 183 -3.89 -0.55 -16.16
CA ARG A 183 -3.98 -1.34 -17.41
C ARG A 183 -2.88 -2.40 -17.52
N CYS A 184 -1.70 -2.09 -16.99
CA CYS A 184 -0.59 -3.03 -16.95
C CYS A 184 -0.87 -4.20 -16.01
N TYR A 185 -1.53 -3.95 -14.87
CA TYR A 185 -1.89 -4.99 -13.91
C TYR A 185 -3.01 -5.91 -14.41
N THR A 186 -4.05 -5.34 -15.03
CA THR A 186 -5.23 -6.12 -15.49
C THR A 186 -5.01 -6.91 -16.79
N GLY A 187 -3.84 -6.84 -17.41
CA GLY A 187 -3.59 -7.59 -18.65
C GLY A 187 -4.17 -6.96 -19.91
N LEU A 188 -4.90 -5.83 -19.82
CA LEU A 188 -5.55 -5.18 -20.96
C LEU A 188 -4.50 -4.50 -21.86
N ASN A 189 -4.08 -5.21 -22.91
CA ASN A 189 -3.24 -4.67 -23.97
C ASN A 189 -4.06 -3.69 -24.85
N THR A 190 -3.48 -2.54 -25.17
CA THR A 190 -3.85 -1.73 -26.34
C THR A 190 -3.01 -2.16 -27.53
#